data_AF-A0A2E1XEK5-F1
#
_entry.id   AF-A0A2E1XEK5-F1
#
_cell.length_a   1.000
_cell.length_b   1.000
_cell.length_c   1.000
_cell.angle_alpha   90.00
_cell.angle_beta   90.00
_cell.angle_gamma   90.00
#
_symmetry.space_group_name_H-M   'P 1'
#
loop_
_entity.id
_entity.type
_entity.pdbx_description
1 polymer ?
#
loop_
_entity_poly.entity_id
_entity_poly.type
_entity_poly.pdbx_seq_one_letter_code
_entity_poly.pdbx_strand_id
1 'polypeptide(L)'
;MELTFAIIATCLVFGFIAALASFRPNLIPEIGASLRAAETVKKFSPRNTLFIIGASANHPACRMQRRLLKPAIAALIRSDVSVMEVYGDAMPRQNGDPIDWLDPSLLRHALGAEEGFFIIYVDDAGKTLFRSEAPMVTADILHQARLDISAPPRPGTSRKNAVLKKLRAA
;
A
#
# COMPACT_ATOMS: atom_id res chain seq x y z
N MET A 1 -57.03 19.93 13.70
CA MET A 1 -56.19 21.00 13.10
C MET A 1 -55.09 21.51 14.03
N GLU A 2 -55.19 21.35 15.36
CA GLU A 2 -54.17 21.87 16.30
C GLU A 2 -52.87 21.06 16.35
N LEU A 3 -52.93 19.73 16.16
CA LEU A 3 -51.74 18.86 16.18
C LEU A 3 -50.77 19.16 15.03
N THR A 4 -51.29 19.42 13.82
CA THR A 4 -50.47 19.77 12.65
C THR A 4 -49.77 21.13 12.84
N PHE A 5 -50.44 22.09 13.46
CA PHE A 5 -49.82 23.38 13.81
C PHE A 5 -48.70 23.20 14.84
N ALA A 6 -48.87 22.35 15.84
CA ALA A 6 -47.84 22.06 16.84
C ALA A 6 -46.60 21.40 16.21
N ILE A 7 -46.78 20.47 15.28
CA ILE A 7 -45.67 19.82 14.56
C ILE A 7 -44.90 20.85 13.73
N ILE A 8 -45.60 21.67 12.94
CA ILE A 8 -44.98 22.69 12.08
C ILE A 8 -44.23 23.72 12.92
N ALA A 9 -44.83 24.21 14.01
CA ALA A 9 -44.19 25.16 14.93
C ALA A 9 -42.92 24.56 15.55
N THR A 10 -42.96 23.29 15.95
CA THR A 10 -41.80 22.59 16.52
C THR A 10 -40.68 22.46 15.49
N CYS A 11 -41.00 22.05 14.25
CA CYS A 11 -40.03 21.97 13.16
C CYS A 11 -39.39 23.33 12.83
N LEU A 12 -40.17 24.41 12.84
CA LEU A 12 -39.65 25.76 12.60
C LEU A 12 -38.73 26.24 13.73
N VAL A 13 -39.05 25.94 14.98
CA VAL A 13 -38.18 26.28 16.13
C VAL A 13 -36.86 25.53 16.04
N PHE A 14 -36.87 24.22 15.78
CA PHE A 14 -35.64 23.45 15.61
C PHE A 14 -34.82 23.89 14.39
N GLY A 15 -35.49 24.18 13.27
CA GLY A 15 -34.84 24.71 12.06
C GLY A 15 -34.20 26.09 12.30
N PHE A 16 -34.86 26.96 13.05
CA PHE A 16 -34.36 28.29 13.39
C PHE A 16 -33.18 28.23 14.37
N ILE A 17 -33.23 27.34 15.38
CA ILE A 17 -32.11 27.11 16.30
C ILE A 17 -30.91 26.54 15.53
N ALA A 18 -31.11 25.60 14.61
CA ALA A 18 -30.05 25.05 13.77
C ALA A 18 -29.42 26.13 12.86
N ALA A 19 -30.24 26.99 12.26
CA ALA A 19 -29.76 28.11 11.45
C ALA A 19 -28.92 29.09 12.28
N LEU A 20 -29.38 29.48 13.47
CA LEU A 20 -28.62 30.35 14.38
C LEU A 20 -27.33 29.70 14.89
N ALA A 21 -27.32 28.40 15.15
CA ALA A 21 -26.12 27.65 15.53
C ALA A 21 -25.08 27.62 14.40
N SER A 22 -25.52 27.56 13.13
CA SER A 22 -24.62 27.58 11.97
C SER A 22 -23.93 28.93 11.72
N PHE A 23 -24.48 30.04 12.24
CA PHE A 23 -23.88 31.38 12.17
C PHE A 23 -22.79 31.63 13.22
N ARG A 24 -22.52 30.70 14.15
CA ARG A 24 -21.39 30.79 15.08
C ARG A 24 -20.29 29.80 14.65
N PRO A 25 -19.22 30.24 13.98
CA PRO A 25 -18.21 29.36 13.36
C PRO A 25 -17.29 28.63 14.36
N ASN A 26 -17.62 28.61 15.66
CA ASN A 26 -16.68 28.19 16.71
C ASN A 26 -17.23 27.22 17.76
N LEU A 27 -18.40 26.59 17.52
CA LEU A 27 -19.03 25.71 18.53
C LEU A 27 -19.09 24.22 18.19
N ILE A 28 -18.60 23.79 17.02
CA ILE A 28 -18.52 22.33 16.74
C ILE A 28 -17.21 21.96 16.01
N PRO A 29 -16.03 22.11 16.66
CA PRO A 29 -14.78 21.59 16.11
C PRO A 29 -14.70 20.05 16.06
N GLU A 30 -15.52 19.33 16.83
CA GLU A 30 -15.39 17.86 16.96
C GLU A 30 -15.99 17.05 15.80
N ILE A 31 -17.04 17.56 15.13
CA ILE A 31 -17.61 16.88 13.95
C ILE A 31 -16.72 17.08 12.71
N GLY A 32 -16.07 18.25 12.60
CA GLY A 32 -15.06 18.49 11.56
C GLY A 32 -13.77 17.69 11.76
N ALA A 33 -13.37 17.46 13.01
CA ALA A 33 -12.21 16.64 13.34
C ALA A 33 -12.41 15.14 13.02
N SER A 34 -13.61 14.60 13.26
CA SER A 34 -13.95 13.21 12.92
C SER A 34 -14.06 12.98 11.40
N LEU A 35 -14.52 13.98 10.65
CA LEU A 35 -14.51 13.93 9.17
C LEU A 35 -13.10 14.08 8.58
N ARG A 36 -12.21 14.90 9.16
CA ARG A 36 -10.80 14.96 8.76
C ARG A 36 -10.03 13.68 9.10
N ALA A 37 -10.41 12.98 10.18
CA ALA A 37 -9.86 11.66 10.49
C ALA A 37 -10.34 10.58 9.50
N ALA A 38 -11.56 10.73 8.95
CA ALA A 38 -12.06 9.88 7.87
C ALA A 38 -11.38 10.14 6.50
N GLU A 39 -10.69 11.29 6.34
CA GLU A 39 -9.97 11.65 5.12
C GLU A 39 -8.63 10.90 4.96
N THR A 40 -8.13 10.26 6.03
CA THR A 40 -6.95 9.37 5.97
C THR A 40 -7.31 7.91 5.71
N VAL A 41 -8.29 7.63 4.83
CA VAL A 41 -8.32 6.30 4.20
C VAL A 41 -6.99 6.17 3.47
N LYS A 42 -6.08 5.35 3.99
CA LYS A 42 -4.78 5.08 3.36
C LYS A 42 -5.05 4.55 1.96
N LYS A 43 -4.99 5.44 0.97
CA LYS A 43 -5.28 5.11 -0.42
C LYS A 43 -4.10 4.31 -0.94
N PHE A 44 -4.30 3.00 -1.10
CA PHE A 44 -3.34 2.16 -1.79
C PHE A 44 -3.12 2.68 -3.21
N SER A 45 -1.87 2.92 -3.57
CA SER A 45 -1.46 3.25 -4.93
C SER A 45 -0.43 2.23 -5.38
N PRO A 46 -0.70 1.42 -6.40
CA PRO A 46 0.25 0.41 -6.90
C PRO A 46 1.39 1.02 -7.74
N ARG A 47 1.46 2.35 -7.87
CA ARG A 47 2.46 3.04 -8.70
C ARG A 47 3.87 2.72 -8.23
N ASN A 48 4.81 2.62 -9.17
CA ASN A 48 6.22 2.30 -8.91
C ASN A 48 6.39 1.13 -7.93
N THR A 49 5.61 0.06 -8.11
CA THR A 49 5.61 -1.07 -7.18
C THR A 49 5.97 -2.37 -7.88
N LEU A 50 6.96 -3.06 -7.34
CA LEU A 50 7.30 -4.43 -7.66
C LEU A 50 6.58 -5.38 -6.71
N PHE A 51 5.61 -6.13 -7.23
CA PHE A 51 4.87 -7.14 -6.51
C PHE A 51 5.55 -8.50 -6.63
N ILE A 52 5.69 -9.18 -5.49
CA ILE A 52 6.09 -10.58 -5.39
C ILE A 52 4.90 -11.31 -4.76
N ILE A 53 4.22 -12.10 -5.57
CA ILE A 53 2.98 -12.78 -5.20
C ILE A 53 3.23 -14.29 -5.19
N GLY A 54 2.71 -14.99 -4.20
CA GLY A 54 2.78 -16.43 -4.17
C GLY A 54 1.80 -17.10 -3.21
N ALA A 55 1.71 -18.42 -3.29
CA ALA A 55 0.89 -19.20 -2.35
C ALA A 55 1.36 -19.12 -0.89
N SER A 56 2.68 -19.09 -0.66
CA SER A 56 3.25 -18.93 0.68
C SER A 56 4.67 -18.37 0.63
N ALA A 57 5.09 -17.73 1.73
CA ALA A 57 6.46 -17.23 1.87
C ALA A 57 7.51 -18.33 1.72
N ASN A 58 7.17 -19.58 2.05
CA ASN A 58 8.10 -20.72 2.00
C ASN A 58 8.08 -21.46 0.66
N HIS A 59 7.19 -21.08 -0.26
CA HIS A 59 7.14 -21.66 -1.60
C HIS A 59 8.51 -21.53 -2.32
N PRO A 60 9.01 -22.57 -3.02
CA PRO A 60 10.35 -22.55 -3.62
C PRO A 60 10.62 -21.33 -4.51
N ALA A 61 9.65 -20.96 -5.36
CA ALA A 61 9.75 -19.78 -6.23
C ALA A 61 9.85 -18.47 -5.44
N CYS A 62 9.07 -18.31 -4.37
CA CYS A 62 9.10 -17.11 -3.51
C CYS A 62 10.44 -16.97 -2.80
N ARG A 63 10.96 -18.07 -2.23
CA ARG A 63 12.28 -18.07 -1.57
C ARG A 63 13.40 -17.74 -2.54
N MET A 64 13.35 -18.30 -3.75
CA MET A 64 14.31 -18.02 -4.80
C MET A 64 14.25 -16.54 -5.19
N GLN A 65 13.05 -16.00 -5.45
CA GLN A 65 12.88 -14.60 -5.84
C GLN A 65 13.42 -13.64 -4.77
N ARG A 66 13.08 -13.85 -3.48
CA ARG A 66 13.63 -13.02 -2.40
C ARG A 66 15.15 -13.06 -2.33
N ARG A 67 15.75 -14.24 -2.54
CA ARG A 67 17.21 -14.39 -2.57
C ARG A 67 17.84 -13.61 -3.73
N LEU A 68 17.24 -13.68 -4.92
CA LEU A 68 17.71 -12.96 -6.10
C LEU A 68 17.60 -11.44 -5.91
N LEU A 69 16.50 -10.98 -5.33
CA LEU A 69 16.21 -9.56 -5.17
C LEU A 69 16.98 -8.90 -4.02
N LYS A 70 17.31 -9.64 -2.96
CA LYS A 70 17.95 -9.13 -1.73
C LYS A 70 19.09 -8.11 -1.94
N PRO A 71 20.02 -8.28 -2.90
CA PRO A 71 21.08 -7.31 -3.14
C PRO A 71 20.59 -5.95 -3.67
N ALA A 72 19.45 -5.90 -4.35
CA ALA A 72 18.95 -4.71 -5.04
C ALA A 72 17.74 -4.05 -4.36
N ILE A 73 17.09 -4.69 -3.37
CA ILE A 73 15.95 -4.10 -2.64
C ILE A 73 16.27 -2.68 -2.15
N ALA A 74 17.44 -2.49 -1.53
CA ALA A 74 17.82 -1.17 -1.02
C ALA A 74 18.00 -0.12 -2.13
N ALA A 75 18.38 -0.54 -3.35
CA ALA A 75 18.53 0.35 -4.49
C ALA A 75 17.17 0.69 -5.13
N LEU A 76 16.27 -0.29 -5.21
CA LEU A 76 14.87 -0.10 -5.62
C LEU A 76 14.18 0.95 -4.73
N ILE A 77 14.25 0.77 -3.41
CA ILE A 77 13.62 1.69 -2.45
C ILE A 77 14.21 3.10 -2.56
N ARG A 78 15.52 3.24 -2.76
CA ARG A 78 16.16 4.56 -2.97
C ARG A 78 15.73 5.24 -4.28
N SER A 79 15.25 4.46 -5.24
CA SER A 79 14.78 4.93 -6.55
C SER A 79 13.26 5.05 -6.60
N ASP A 80 12.63 5.21 -5.42
CA ASP A 80 11.17 5.33 -5.25
C ASP A 80 10.37 4.12 -5.76
N VAL A 81 11.01 2.94 -5.84
CA VAL A 81 10.34 1.68 -6.17
C VAL A 81 10.01 0.91 -4.89
N SER A 82 8.72 0.77 -4.61
CA SER A 82 8.23 -0.05 -3.52
C SER A 82 8.29 -1.54 -3.87
N VAL A 83 8.68 -2.38 -2.91
CA VAL A 83 8.62 -3.84 -3.05
C VAL A 83 7.48 -4.35 -2.17
N MET A 84 6.46 -4.93 -2.78
CA MET A 84 5.30 -5.49 -2.10
C MET A 84 5.35 -7.02 -2.14
N GLU A 85 5.32 -7.66 -0.99
CA GLU A 85 5.26 -9.11 -0.83
C GLU A 85 3.84 -9.52 -0.37
N VAL A 86 3.20 -10.41 -1.13
CA VAL A 86 1.86 -10.92 -0.85
C VAL A 86 1.86 -12.44 -0.96
N TYR A 87 1.58 -13.13 0.14
CA TYR A 87 1.73 -14.58 0.21
C TYR A 87 0.50 -15.26 0.79
N GLY A 88 -0.30 -15.93 -0.03
CA GLY A 88 -1.50 -16.62 0.47
C GLY A 88 -2.41 -15.64 1.20
N ASP A 89 -2.79 -16.02 2.41
CA ASP A 89 -3.55 -15.21 3.37
C ASP A 89 -2.66 -14.50 4.41
N ALA A 90 -1.33 -14.58 4.24
CA ALA A 90 -0.41 -13.89 5.14
C ALA A 90 -0.52 -12.37 4.94
N MET A 91 -0.32 -11.64 6.04
CA MET A 91 -0.32 -10.18 6.03
C MET A 91 0.67 -9.64 4.98
N PRO A 92 0.20 -8.81 4.02
CA PRO A 92 1.08 -8.19 3.03
C PRO A 92 2.20 -7.39 3.68
N ARG A 93 3.32 -7.28 2.98
CA ARG A 93 4.47 -6.48 3.43
C ARG A 93 4.94 -5.54 2.34
N GLN A 94 5.14 -4.28 2.68
CA GLN A 94 5.79 -3.30 1.80
C GLN A 94 7.16 -2.97 2.35
N ASN A 95 8.21 -3.18 1.55
CA ASN A 95 9.60 -2.95 1.92
C ASN A 95 10.02 -3.68 3.21
N GLY A 96 9.34 -4.78 3.52
CA GLY A 96 9.53 -5.60 4.74
C GLY A 96 8.57 -5.27 5.88
N ASP A 97 7.92 -4.12 5.87
CA ASP A 97 7.00 -3.68 6.92
C ASP A 97 5.58 -4.24 6.67
N PRO A 98 4.93 -4.81 7.71
CA PRO A 98 3.59 -5.37 7.58
C PRO A 98 2.54 -4.29 7.29
N ILE A 99 1.57 -4.62 6.44
CA ILE A 99 0.40 -3.80 6.13
C ILE A 99 -0.86 -4.54 6.60
N ASP A 100 -1.49 -3.98 7.63
CA ASP A 100 -2.69 -4.54 8.27
C ASP A 100 -4.00 -4.07 7.63
N TRP A 101 -3.98 -2.95 6.92
CA TRP A 101 -5.17 -2.33 6.31
C TRP A 101 -5.46 -2.81 4.88
N LEU A 102 -4.56 -3.59 4.26
CA LEU A 102 -4.68 -4.07 2.89
C LEU A 102 -5.04 -5.55 2.86
N ASP A 103 -6.15 -5.89 2.22
CA ASP A 103 -6.57 -7.28 2.04
C ASP A 103 -5.70 -7.99 0.98
N PRO A 104 -4.98 -9.08 1.34
CA PRO A 104 -4.13 -9.81 0.41
C PRO A 104 -4.90 -10.46 -0.75
N SER A 105 -6.11 -10.98 -0.49
CA SER A 105 -6.95 -11.65 -1.48
C SER A 105 -7.49 -10.65 -2.50
N LEU A 106 -7.95 -9.49 -2.03
CA LEU A 106 -8.40 -8.41 -2.92
C LEU A 106 -7.27 -7.92 -3.84
N LEU A 107 -6.06 -7.73 -3.28
CA LEU A 107 -4.89 -7.31 -4.06
C LEU A 107 -4.50 -8.36 -5.11
N ARG A 108 -4.50 -9.64 -4.75
CA ARG A 108 -4.18 -10.74 -5.68
C ARG A 108 -5.22 -10.83 -6.80
N HIS A 109 -6.50 -10.72 -6.48
CA HIS A 109 -7.56 -10.68 -7.47
C HIS A 109 -7.41 -9.48 -8.42
N ALA A 110 -7.16 -8.27 -7.88
CA ALA A 110 -6.96 -7.06 -8.67
C ALA A 110 -5.76 -7.14 -9.63
N LEU A 111 -4.73 -7.91 -9.26
CA LEU A 111 -3.55 -8.16 -10.09
C LEU A 111 -3.69 -9.41 -10.98
N GLY A 112 -4.83 -10.12 -10.93
CA GLY A 112 -5.06 -11.38 -11.64
C GLY A 112 -4.03 -12.45 -11.27
N ALA A 113 -3.64 -12.52 -10.00
CA ALA A 113 -2.54 -13.31 -9.46
C ALA A 113 -3.02 -14.20 -8.29
N GLU A 114 -4.14 -14.86 -8.51
CA GLU A 114 -4.88 -15.63 -7.51
C GLU A 114 -4.19 -16.94 -7.15
N GLU A 115 -3.51 -17.61 -8.09
CA GLU A 115 -2.88 -18.91 -7.85
C GLU A 115 -1.49 -19.00 -8.49
N GLY A 116 -0.55 -19.64 -7.79
CA GLY A 116 0.82 -19.81 -8.28
C GLY A 116 1.80 -18.77 -7.72
N PHE A 117 2.79 -18.40 -8.53
CA PHE A 117 3.81 -17.41 -8.22
C PHE A 117 3.82 -16.35 -9.31
N PHE A 118 3.91 -15.08 -8.93
CA PHE A 118 4.04 -13.99 -9.87
C PHE A 118 5.04 -12.95 -9.41
N ILE A 119 5.71 -12.34 -10.37
CA ILE A 119 6.39 -11.08 -10.21
C ILE A 119 5.81 -10.08 -11.22
N ILE A 120 5.37 -8.94 -10.70
CA ILE A 120 4.64 -7.93 -11.49
C ILE A 120 5.25 -6.57 -11.15
N TYR A 121 5.60 -5.80 -12.17
CA TYR A 121 6.03 -4.41 -11.97
C TYR A 121 5.02 -3.45 -12.57
N VAL A 122 4.62 -2.48 -11.76
CA VAL A 122 3.71 -1.40 -12.12
C VAL A 122 4.48 -0.07 -12.10
N ASP A 123 4.43 0.68 -13.18
CA ASP A 123 5.12 1.97 -13.34
C ASP A 123 4.43 3.13 -12.59
N ASP A 124 4.95 4.33 -12.77
CA ASP A 124 4.45 5.57 -12.19
C ASP A 124 3.06 5.97 -12.73
N ALA A 125 2.75 5.61 -13.97
CA ALA A 125 1.44 5.77 -14.57
C ALA A 125 0.40 4.76 -14.03
N GLY A 126 0.84 3.73 -13.28
CA GLY A 126 -0.01 2.66 -12.78
C GLY A 126 -0.24 1.55 -13.82
N LYS A 127 0.57 1.50 -14.87
CA LYS A 127 0.53 0.46 -15.90
C LYS A 127 1.49 -0.66 -15.57
N THR A 128 1.04 -1.89 -15.74
CA THR A 128 1.91 -3.08 -15.66
C THR A 128 2.89 -3.09 -16.85
N LEU A 129 4.19 -2.94 -16.58
CA LEU A 129 5.22 -3.03 -17.63
C LEU A 129 5.59 -4.47 -17.94
N PHE A 130 5.66 -5.32 -16.91
CA PHE A 130 5.88 -6.74 -17.10
C PHE A 130 5.18 -7.57 -16.02
N ARG A 131 4.96 -8.83 -16.37
CA ARG A 131 4.45 -9.90 -15.53
C ARG A 131 5.20 -11.17 -15.87
N SER A 132 5.65 -11.90 -14.86
CA SER A 132 6.25 -13.23 -15.02
C SER A 132 5.69 -14.18 -13.97
N GLU A 133 5.44 -15.42 -14.39
CA GLU A 133 4.98 -16.51 -13.52
C GLU A 133 6.16 -17.37 -12.99
N ALA A 134 7.38 -17.00 -13.38
CA ALA A 134 8.63 -17.63 -12.97
C ALA A 134 9.54 -16.63 -12.26
N PRO A 135 10.39 -17.09 -11.31
CA PRO A 135 11.39 -16.24 -10.70
C PRO A 135 12.29 -15.57 -11.74
N MET A 136 12.58 -14.29 -11.54
CA MET A 136 13.40 -13.50 -12.43
C MET A 136 14.67 -13.06 -11.73
N VAL A 137 15.79 -13.06 -12.46
CA VAL A 137 17.02 -12.44 -11.98
C VAL A 137 16.85 -10.93 -11.91
N THR A 138 17.53 -10.33 -10.95
CA THR A 138 17.44 -8.89 -10.69
C THR A 138 17.81 -8.03 -11.90
N ALA A 139 18.79 -8.45 -12.71
CA ALA A 139 19.16 -7.73 -13.93
C ALA A 139 17.99 -7.65 -14.93
N ASP A 140 17.27 -8.75 -15.12
CA ASP A 140 16.12 -8.81 -16.02
C ASP A 140 14.96 -7.97 -15.50
N ILE A 141 14.72 -7.97 -14.18
CA ILE A 141 13.72 -7.12 -13.54
C ILE A 141 14.02 -5.65 -13.83
N LEU A 142 15.27 -5.21 -13.57
CA LEU A 142 15.66 -3.81 -13.79
C LEU A 142 15.55 -3.42 -15.26
N HIS A 143 16.01 -4.30 -16.16
CA HIS A 143 15.93 -4.07 -17.60
C HIS A 143 14.47 -3.97 -18.09
N GLN A 144 13.61 -4.93 -17.71
CA GLN A 144 12.19 -4.91 -18.12
C GLN A 144 11.40 -3.78 -17.46
N ALA A 145 11.75 -3.41 -16.22
CA ALA A 145 11.18 -2.26 -15.52
C ALA A 145 11.67 -0.91 -16.07
N ARG A 146 12.66 -0.90 -16.98
CA ARG A 146 13.33 0.32 -17.49
C ARG A 146 13.89 1.18 -16.36
N LEU A 147 14.41 0.52 -15.33
CA LEU A 147 14.97 1.16 -14.15
C LEU A 147 16.47 1.30 -14.32
N ASP A 148 16.96 2.54 -14.47
CA ASP A 148 18.39 2.88 -14.46
C ASP A 148 18.94 2.86 -13.03
N ILE A 149 18.88 1.69 -12.40
CA ILE A 149 19.42 1.45 -11.07
C ILE A 149 20.76 0.76 -11.23
N SER A 150 21.83 1.55 -11.11
CA SER A 150 23.17 1.00 -10.94
C SER A 150 23.18 0.11 -9.70
N ALA A 151 23.25 -1.21 -9.89
CA ALA A 151 23.44 -2.15 -8.80
C ALA A 151 24.65 -1.68 -7.97
N PRO A 152 24.54 -1.57 -6.63
CA PRO A 152 25.64 -1.08 -5.84
C PRO A 152 26.87 -1.97 -6.06
N PRO A 153 28.08 -1.39 -6.18
CA PRO A 153 29.29 -2.18 -6.33
C PRO A 153 29.41 -3.15 -5.14
N ARG A 154 29.90 -4.37 -5.41
CA ARG A 154 30.10 -5.45 -4.43
C ARG A 154 30.75 -4.92 -3.15
N PRO A 155 30.35 -5.38 -1.95
CA PRO A 155 30.65 -4.71 -0.71
C PRO A 155 32.12 -4.87 -0.31
N GLY A 156 32.92 -3.86 -0.64
CA GLY A 156 34.16 -3.52 0.04
C GLY A 156 33.95 -2.25 0.85
N THR A 157 33.18 -2.32 1.94
CA THR A 157 33.24 -1.48 3.15
C THR A 157 31.89 -1.50 3.90
N SER A 158 31.96 -1.97 5.14
CA SER A 158 30.84 -2.15 6.06
C SER A 158 30.38 -0.81 6.62
N ARG A 159 29.27 -0.27 6.10
CA ARG A 159 28.41 0.64 6.87
C ARG A 159 27.22 -0.14 7.41
N LYS A 160 27.18 -0.26 8.74
CA LYS A 160 26.11 -0.93 9.49
C LYS A 160 24.79 -0.20 9.28
N ASN A 161 23.98 -0.67 8.33
CA ASN A 161 22.65 -0.14 8.06
C ASN A 161 21.62 -0.78 9.00
N ALA A 162 20.89 0.03 9.77
CA ALA A 162 19.91 -0.44 10.75
C ALA A 162 18.77 -1.28 10.13
N VAL A 163 18.45 -1.01 8.87
CA VAL A 163 17.44 -1.74 8.07
C VAL A 163 17.87 -3.20 7.82
N LEU A 164 19.15 -3.44 7.53
CA LEU A 164 19.68 -4.79 7.32
C LEU A 164 19.71 -5.63 8.62
N LYS A 165 19.73 -4.97 9.79
CA LYS A 165 19.64 -5.64 11.09
C LYS A 165 18.22 -6.13 11.35
N LYS A 166 17.19 -5.35 10.98
CA LYS A 166 15.78 -5.76 11.11
C LYS A 166 15.42 -6.93 10.19
N LEU A 167 15.93 -6.93 8.96
CA LEU A 167 15.75 -8.04 7.99
C LEU A 167 16.50 -9.34 8.36
N ARG A 168 17.33 -9.35 9.42
CA ARG A 168 18.07 -10.55 9.89
C ARG A 168 17.42 -11.23 11.09
N ALA A 169 16.51 -10.56 11.80
CA ALA A 169 15.86 -11.09 12.99
C ALA A 169 14.48 -11.72 12.69
N ALA A 170 14.09 -11.77 11.40
CA ALA A 170 12.88 -12.39 10.89
C ALA A 170 13.22 -13.60 10.02
#